data_AF-A0A1S8X6U9-F1
#
_entry.id   AF-A0A1S8X6U9-F1
#
_cell.length_a   1.000
_cell.length_b   1.000
_cell.length_c   1.000
_cell.angle_alpha   90.00
_cell.angle_beta   90.00
_cell.angle_gamma   90.00
#
_symmetry.space_group_name_H-M   'P 1'
#
loop_
_entity.id
_entity.type
_entity.pdbx_description
1 polymer ?
#
loop_
_entity_poly.entity_id
_entity_poly.type
_entity_poly.pdbx_seq_one_letter_code
_entity_poly.pdbx_strand_id
1 'polypeptide(L)'
;MSWMFFLEDTTDESIEDDHLASKALSENPLFAWAPAHGDCQVMCFHPDSNKTLALMSPAEVRRVIDAWCDLTTKYQSQRRYRWLQIFENRGAAVGCSNMHPHCQLFKDVYGLDLVSHEGSSLRFRLV
;
A
#
# COMPACT_ATOMS: atom_id res chain seq x y z
N MET A 1 -16.68 14.98 14.42
CA MET A 1 -15.28 15.29 14.78
C MET A 1 -14.53 15.39 13.47
N SER A 2 -14.19 16.62 13.07
CA SER A 2 -13.54 16.92 11.80
C SER A 2 -12.05 16.65 11.95
N TRP A 3 -11.54 15.64 11.25
CA TRP A 3 -10.10 15.44 11.12
C TRP A 3 -9.64 16.28 9.93
N MET A 4 -9.19 17.50 10.23
CA MET A 4 -8.57 18.40 9.27
C MET A 4 -7.12 17.94 9.08
N PHE A 5 -6.86 17.19 8.01
CA PHE A 5 -5.49 16.94 7.55
C PHE A 5 -5.01 18.20 6.82
N PHE A 6 -3.96 18.83 7.35
CA PHE A 6 -3.17 19.77 6.56
C PHE A 6 -2.50 18.97 5.43
N LEU A 7 -2.79 19.36 4.19
CA LEU A 7 -2.02 18.93 3.03
C LEU A 7 -0.81 19.86 2.96
N GLU A 8 0.29 19.48 3.58
CA GLU A 8 1.59 20.06 3.29
C GLU A 8 2.13 19.45 1.99
N ASP A 9 2.78 20.28 1.18
CA ASP A 9 3.34 19.92 -0.12
C ASP A 9 4.60 19.06 0.09
N THR A 10 4.44 17.74 0.06
CA THR A 10 5.51 16.76 0.31
C THR A 10 6.50 16.60 -0.86
N THR A 11 6.42 17.45 -1.89
CA THR A 11 7.35 17.37 -3.02
C THR A 11 8.77 17.73 -2.61
N ASP A 12 8.93 18.64 -1.64
CA ASP A 12 10.23 19.08 -1.13
C ASP A 12 10.92 17.98 -0.29
N GLU A 13 10.16 17.29 0.58
CA GLU A 13 10.67 16.19 1.42
C GLU A 13 11.21 15.01 0.58
N SER A 14 10.57 14.69 -0.55
CA SER A 14 11.01 13.59 -1.42
C SER A 14 12.37 13.85 -2.09
N ILE A 15 12.73 15.11 -2.30
CA ILE A 15 14.02 15.51 -2.88
C ILE A 15 15.11 15.41 -1.81
N GLU A 16 14.83 15.83 -0.58
CA GLU A 16 15.77 15.72 0.55
C GLU A 16 16.09 14.26 0.88
N ASP A 17 15.10 13.37 0.79
CA ASP A 17 15.27 11.95 1.05
C ASP A 17 16.11 11.24 -0.03
N ASP A 18 15.92 11.58 -1.32
CA ASP A 18 16.75 11.04 -2.41
C ASP A 18 18.23 11.44 -2.23
N HIS A 19 18.48 12.67 -1.74
CA HIS A 19 19.80 13.13 -1.36
C HIS A 19 20.37 12.35 -0.17
N LEU A 20 19.54 12.05 0.84
CA LEU A 20 19.93 11.27 2.00
C LEU A 20 20.24 9.81 1.64
N ALA A 21 19.45 9.21 0.76
CA ALA A 21 19.67 7.86 0.23
C ALA A 21 21.00 7.77 -0.55
N SER A 22 21.27 8.74 -1.42
CA SER A 22 22.53 8.84 -2.17
C SER A 22 23.73 9.02 -1.23
N LYS A 23 23.59 9.87 -0.21
CA LYS A 23 24.61 10.05 0.83
C LYS A 23 24.86 8.75 1.60
N ALA A 24 23.82 8.08 2.08
CA ALA A 24 23.94 6.83 2.82
C ALA A 24 24.64 5.73 1.98
N LEU A 25 24.31 5.64 0.69
CA LEU A 25 24.98 4.73 -0.24
C LEU A 25 26.46 5.06 -0.41
N SER A 26 26.82 6.35 -0.46
CA SER A 26 28.22 6.79 -0.58
C SER A 26 29.03 6.55 0.71
N GLU A 27 28.40 6.68 1.89
CA GLU A 27 29.05 6.49 3.19
C GLU A 27 29.27 5.01 3.50
N ASN A 28 28.28 4.15 3.19
CA ASN A 28 28.40 2.71 3.37
C ASN A 28 27.65 1.94 2.27
N PRO A 29 28.34 1.56 1.19
CA PRO A 29 27.72 0.87 0.05
C PRO A 29 27.05 -0.46 0.40
N LEU A 30 27.44 -1.10 1.51
CA LEU A 30 26.86 -2.37 1.95
C LEU A 30 25.61 -2.20 2.83
N PHE A 31 25.39 -1.00 3.37
CA PHE A 31 24.33 -0.70 4.33
C PHE A 31 23.67 0.65 4.02
N ALA A 32 23.37 0.89 2.74
CA ALA A 32 22.61 2.05 2.32
C ALA A 32 21.19 2.02 2.91
N TRP A 33 20.63 3.19 3.20
CA TRP A 33 19.30 3.33 3.79
C TRP A 33 18.65 4.64 3.35
N ALA A 34 17.33 4.68 3.43
CA ALA A 34 16.53 5.89 3.26
C ALA A 34 15.32 5.84 4.20
N PRO A 35 14.77 6.99 4.62
CA PRO A 35 13.49 7.04 5.32
C PRO A 35 12.36 6.39 4.51
N ALA A 36 11.48 5.65 5.17
CA ALA A 36 10.29 5.08 4.55
C ALA A 36 9.10 6.02 4.73
N HIS A 37 8.56 6.54 3.64
CA HIS A 37 7.41 7.45 3.64
C HIS A 37 6.21 6.82 2.94
N GLY A 38 5.07 6.86 3.60
CA GLY A 38 3.83 6.31 3.06
C GLY A 38 2.70 6.32 4.08
N ASP A 39 1.51 5.91 3.64
CA ASP A 39 0.46 5.57 4.59
C ASP A 39 -0.17 4.21 4.33
N CYS A 40 -0.57 3.59 5.43
CA CYS A 40 -1.28 2.31 5.46
C CYS A 40 -2.75 2.54 5.83
N GLN A 41 -3.65 1.89 5.11
CA GLN A 41 -5.09 1.93 5.38
C GLN A 41 -5.69 0.53 5.34
N VAL A 42 -6.81 0.36 6.04
CA VAL A 42 -7.62 -0.87 6.02
C VAL A 42 -8.98 -0.53 5.41
N MET A 43 -9.45 -1.39 4.50
CA MET A 43 -10.79 -1.30 3.95
C MET A 43 -11.55 -2.59 4.25
N CYS A 44 -12.61 -2.50 5.04
CA CYS A 44 -13.52 -3.62 5.26
C CYS A 44 -14.40 -3.83 4.02
N PHE A 45 -14.59 -5.08 3.63
CA PHE A 45 -15.40 -5.44 2.46
C PHE A 45 -16.89 -5.48 2.75
N HIS A 46 -17.28 -5.88 3.97
CA HIS A 46 -18.66 -6.17 4.31
C HIS A 46 -18.91 -6.07 5.82
N PRO A 47 -20.08 -5.61 6.29
CA PRO A 47 -20.36 -5.48 7.74
C PRO A 47 -20.44 -6.83 8.49
N ASP A 48 -20.88 -7.89 7.82
CA ASP A 48 -20.84 -9.25 8.36
C ASP A 48 -19.42 -9.79 8.44
N SER A 49 -18.95 -10.04 9.66
CA SER A 49 -17.61 -10.53 9.97
C SER A 49 -17.38 -11.99 9.61
N ASN A 50 -18.43 -12.75 9.31
CA ASN A 50 -18.34 -14.16 8.92
C ASN A 50 -18.30 -14.35 7.40
N LYS A 51 -18.52 -13.29 6.62
CA LYS A 51 -18.36 -13.36 5.16
C LYS A 51 -16.89 -13.29 4.77
N THR A 52 -16.58 -13.92 3.65
CA THR A 52 -15.30 -13.77 2.95
C THR A 52 -15.58 -13.36 1.52
N LEU A 53 -14.60 -12.82 0.80
CA LEU A 53 -14.77 -12.40 -0.60
C LEU A 53 -15.30 -13.54 -1.49
N ALA A 54 -14.90 -14.79 -1.21
CA ALA A 54 -15.38 -15.99 -1.90
C ALA A 54 -16.84 -16.38 -1.59
N LEU A 55 -17.39 -15.91 -0.47
CA LEU A 55 -18.78 -16.18 -0.05
C LEU A 55 -19.72 -14.99 -0.35
N MET A 56 -19.20 -13.91 -0.91
CA MET A 56 -19.97 -12.76 -1.33
C MET A 56 -20.67 -13.05 -2.66
N SER A 57 -21.87 -12.50 -2.83
CA SER A 57 -22.56 -12.47 -4.11
C SER A 57 -21.74 -11.66 -5.15
N PRO A 58 -21.93 -11.91 -6.46
CA PRO A 58 -21.26 -11.12 -7.49
C PRO A 58 -21.50 -9.61 -7.36
N ALA A 59 -22.70 -9.19 -6.92
CA ALA A 59 -23.02 -7.79 -6.68
C ALA A 59 -22.27 -7.19 -5.48
N GLU A 60 -21.98 -7.99 -4.45
CA GLU A 60 -21.14 -7.58 -3.30
C GLU A 60 -19.68 -7.45 -3.71
N VAL A 61 -19.15 -8.45 -4.43
CA VAL A 61 -17.77 -8.40 -4.95
C VAL A 61 -17.58 -7.20 -5.89
N ARG A 62 -18.58 -6.90 -6.73
CA ARG A 62 -18.55 -5.71 -7.60
C ARG A 62 -18.35 -4.42 -6.80
N ARG A 63 -19.04 -4.26 -5.66
CA ARG A 63 -18.87 -3.08 -4.80
C ARG A 63 -17.47 -2.97 -4.20
N VAL A 64 -16.85 -4.10 -3.86
CA VAL A 64 -15.45 -4.13 -3.38
C VAL A 64 -14.51 -3.65 -4.49
N ILE A 65 -14.70 -4.15 -5.71
CA ILE A 65 -13.89 -3.74 -6.89
C ILE A 65 -14.10 -2.25 -7.20
N ASP A 66 -15.35 -1.77 -7.18
CA ASP A 66 -15.64 -0.34 -7.39
C ASP A 66 -14.94 0.53 -6.34
N ALA A 67 -14.95 0.12 -5.07
CA ALA A 67 -14.22 0.82 -4.01
C ALA A 67 -12.70 0.83 -4.24
N TRP A 68 -12.11 -0.27 -4.74
CA TRP A 68 -10.70 -0.28 -5.13
C TRP A 68 -10.40 0.68 -6.29
N CYS A 69 -11.26 0.74 -7.30
CA CYS A 69 -11.14 1.68 -8.41
C CYS A 69 -11.22 3.14 -7.93
N ASP A 70 -12.15 3.44 -7.02
CA ASP A 70 -12.33 4.77 -6.45
C ASP A 70 -11.11 5.19 -5.62
N LEU A 71 -10.57 4.28 -4.79
CA LEU A 71 -9.36 4.54 -4.00
C LEU A 71 -8.14 4.72 -4.90
N THR A 72 -8.02 3.90 -5.96
CA THR A 72 -6.95 4.03 -6.94
C THR A 72 -6.99 5.38 -7.64
N THR A 73 -8.16 5.78 -8.15
CA THR A 73 -8.37 7.07 -8.81
C THR A 73 -8.07 8.23 -7.86
N LYS A 74 -8.57 8.15 -6.62
CA LYS A 74 -8.33 9.15 -5.58
C LYS A 74 -6.83 9.35 -5.33
N TYR A 75 -6.07 8.28 -5.09
CA TYR A 75 -4.66 8.40 -4.72
C TYR A 75 -3.74 8.63 -5.93
N GLN A 76 -4.10 8.15 -7.11
CA GLN A 76 -3.39 8.46 -8.36
C GLN A 76 -3.40 9.96 -8.67
N SER A 77 -4.46 10.68 -8.27
CA SER A 77 -4.51 12.14 -8.41
C SER A 77 -3.57 12.89 -7.47
N GLN A 78 -3.01 12.23 -6.45
CA GLN A 78 -2.13 12.82 -5.46
C GLN A 78 -0.67 12.64 -5.89
N ARG A 79 0.03 13.75 -6.17
CA ARG A 79 1.41 13.72 -6.68
C ARG A 79 2.44 13.18 -5.67
N ARG A 80 2.03 12.98 -4.41
CA ARG A 80 2.87 12.47 -3.31
C ARG A 80 3.20 10.98 -3.45
N TYR A 81 2.26 10.16 -3.89
CA TYR A 81 2.44 8.71 -3.89
C TYR A 81 2.84 8.22 -5.27
N ARG A 82 3.96 7.49 -5.34
CA ARG A 82 4.41 6.86 -6.59
C ARG A 82 3.79 5.48 -6.77
N TRP A 83 3.38 4.84 -5.67
CA TRP A 83 2.85 3.48 -5.69
C TRP A 83 1.66 3.30 -4.75
N LEU A 84 0.68 2.52 -5.20
CA LEU A 84 -0.47 2.08 -4.41
C LEU A 84 -0.59 0.56 -4.53
N GLN A 85 -0.41 -0.16 -3.43
CA GLN A 85 -0.62 -1.60 -3.34
C GLN A 85 -1.89 -1.90 -2.55
N ILE A 86 -2.83 -2.61 -3.17
CA ILE A 86 -3.99 -3.18 -2.49
C ILE A 86 -3.77 -4.69 -2.37
N PHE A 87 -3.95 -5.26 -1.18
CA PHE A 87 -3.78 -6.69 -0.96
C PHE A 87 -4.65 -7.22 0.20
N GLU A 88 -5.02 -8.50 0.12
CA GLU A 88 -5.73 -9.23 1.16
C GLU A 88 -4.86 -10.38 1.67
N ASN A 89 -4.62 -10.42 2.97
CA ASN A 89 -4.05 -11.59 3.62
C ASN A 89 -5.18 -12.39 4.28
N ARG A 90 -5.39 -13.62 3.82
CA ARG A 90 -6.50 -14.46 4.30
C ARG A 90 -6.04 -15.74 4.98
N GLY A 91 -6.54 -15.94 6.20
CA GLY A 91 -6.45 -17.18 6.95
C GLY A 91 -5.40 -17.15 8.06
N ALA A 92 -5.61 -17.97 9.09
CA ALA A 92 -4.70 -18.05 10.23
C ALA A 92 -3.28 -18.51 9.82
N ALA A 93 -3.19 -19.32 8.77
CA ALA A 93 -1.92 -19.79 8.20
C ALA A 93 -1.01 -18.67 7.67
N VAL A 94 -1.57 -17.49 7.33
CA VAL A 94 -0.81 -16.30 6.89
C VAL A 94 -0.79 -15.22 7.97
N GLY A 95 -1.05 -15.56 9.23
CA GLY A 95 -0.96 -14.65 10.37
C GLY A 95 -2.16 -13.70 10.54
N CYS A 96 -3.28 -13.94 9.86
CA CYS A 96 -4.48 -13.10 10.02
C CYS A 96 -5.26 -13.48 11.29
N SER A 97 -5.24 -12.60 12.30
CA SER A 97 -5.93 -12.79 13.60
C SER A 97 -7.34 -12.20 13.65
N ASN A 98 -7.67 -11.28 12.73
CA ASN A 98 -9.00 -10.68 12.62
C ASN A 98 -9.75 -11.28 11.43
N MET A 99 -10.80 -12.06 11.70
CA MET A 99 -11.57 -12.77 10.68
C MET A 99 -12.49 -11.86 9.84
N HIS A 100 -12.68 -10.60 10.24
CA HIS A 100 -13.52 -9.68 9.50
C HIS A 100 -12.97 -9.46 8.08
N PRO A 101 -13.79 -9.51 7.02
CA PRO A 101 -13.31 -9.43 5.65
C PRO A 101 -12.76 -8.03 5.34
N HIS A 102 -11.46 -7.92 5.06
CA HIS A 102 -10.80 -6.65 4.78
C HIS A 102 -9.60 -6.82 3.85
N CYS A 103 -9.22 -5.73 3.18
CA CYS A 103 -7.89 -5.58 2.57
C CYS A 103 -7.09 -4.50 3.28
N GLN A 104 -5.79 -4.49 2.99
CA GLN A 104 -4.88 -3.42 3.33
C GLN A 104 -4.50 -2.66 2.07
N LEU A 105 -4.25 -1.36 2.23
CA LEU A 105 -3.78 -0.46 1.18
C LEU A 105 -2.51 0.22 1.66
N PHE A 106 -1.42 0.01 0.95
CA PHE A 106 -0.15 0.69 1.20
C PHE A 106 0.10 1.71 0.10
N LYS A 107 0.31 2.96 0.48
CA LYS A 107 0.71 4.04 -0.42
C LYS A 107 2.14 4.40 -0.10
N ASP A 108 3.02 4.35 -1.08
CA ASP A 108 4.45 4.54 -0.91
C ASP A 108 4.94 5.68 -1.80
N VAL A 109 5.90 6.43 -1.28
CA VAL A 109 6.61 7.48 -2.00
C VAL A 109 7.73 6.89 -2.84
N TYR A 110 8.41 5.81 -2.44
CA TYR A 110 9.58 5.29 -3.16
C TYR A 110 9.25 4.29 -4.26
N GLY A 111 8.08 3.66 -4.17
CA GLY A 111 7.70 2.55 -5.03
C GLY A 111 8.37 1.27 -4.56
N LEU A 112 7.61 0.17 -4.58
CA LEU A 112 8.12 -1.11 -4.11
C LEU A 112 9.07 -1.71 -5.17
N ASP A 113 10.28 -2.11 -4.76
CA ASP A 113 11.26 -2.78 -5.62
C ASP A 113 10.73 -4.05 -6.33
N LEU A 114 9.63 -4.62 -5.81
CA LEU A 114 9.00 -5.80 -6.40
C LEU A 114 8.42 -5.55 -7.80
N VAL A 115 7.99 -4.32 -8.12
CA VAL A 115 7.37 -4.00 -9.42
C VAL A 115 8.35 -3.41 -10.43
N SER A 116 9.47 -2.84 -9.97
CA SER A 116 10.56 -2.46 -10.88
C SER A 116 11.14 -3.67 -11.64
N HIS A 117 10.98 -4.88 -11.08
CA HIS A 117 11.40 -6.15 -11.67
C HIS A 117 10.28 -7.00 -12.31
N GLU A 118 8.99 -6.63 -12.21
CA GLU A 118 7.88 -7.38 -12.85
C GLU A 118 7.82 -7.24 -14.39
N GLY A 119 8.73 -6.48 -15.00
CA GLY A 119 9.08 -6.66 -16.41
C GLY A 119 9.79 -7.99 -16.71
N SER A 120 10.17 -8.78 -15.70
CA SER A 120 10.97 -10.01 -15.86
C SER A 120 10.78 -11.00 -14.69
N SER A 121 9.76 -11.87 -14.75
CA SER A 121 9.69 -13.19 -14.08
C SER A 121 9.76 -13.23 -12.53
N LEU A 122 8.59 -13.46 -11.90
CA LEU A 122 8.35 -13.57 -10.46
C LEU A 122 8.93 -14.83 -9.78
N ARG A 123 9.59 -14.65 -8.61
CA ARG A 123 9.56 -15.60 -7.47
C ARG A 123 9.64 -14.84 -6.13
N PHE A 124 8.62 -15.07 -5.29
CA PHE A 124 8.46 -14.46 -3.97
C PHE A 124 9.18 -15.24 -2.87
N ARG A 125 9.74 -14.50 -1.89
CA ARG A 125 9.88 -14.93 -0.49
C ARG A 125 9.93 -13.70 0.43
N LEU A 126 8.85 -13.42 1.14
CA LEU A 126 8.94 -12.69 2.41
C LEU A 126 9.35 -13.72 3.48
N VAL A 127 10.39 -13.40 4.25
CA VAL A 127 10.78 -14.13 5.47
C VAL A 127 9.95 -13.61 6.63
#